data_AF-A0A177TL75-F1
#
_entry.id   AF-A0A177TL75-F1
#
_cell.length_a   1.000
_cell.length_b   1.000
_cell.length_c   1.000
_cell.angle_alpha   90.00
_cell.angle_beta   90.00
_cell.angle_gamma   90.00
#
_symmetry.space_group_name_H-M   'P 1'
#
loop_
_entity.id
_entity.type
_entity.pdbx_description
1 polymer ?
#
loop_
_entity_poly.entity_id
_entity_poly.type
_entity_poly.pdbx_seq_one_letter_code
_entity_poly.pdbx_strand_id
1 'polypeptide(L)'
;MIAIRSFFFATAFLAAAVVSTPAPPGFNTDRDPTYKPCDPAPGTPAQPNVGSGACFVEKTDRNPFYLATGLGSCGVTYNDNMFGACLNPGWVHSGYWSSCGRKTTVTNPANGKTIEVVIIDVCTGDDQHPFNCNDISFTKAAFVALGGDPDKGTLDNNVEWYFNDQKK
;
A
#
# COMPACT_ATOMS: atom_id res chain seq x y z
N MET A 1 51.85 29.17 -16.80
CA MET A 1 50.39 29.02 -16.95
C MET A 1 50.06 27.55 -16.74
N ILE A 2 49.50 27.17 -15.58
CA ILE A 2 49.09 25.80 -15.27
C ILE A 2 47.57 25.83 -15.16
N ALA A 3 46.89 25.27 -16.14
CA ALA A 3 45.43 25.20 -16.17
C ALA A 3 44.99 23.92 -15.43
N ILE A 4 44.44 24.11 -14.24
CA ILE A 4 43.77 23.05 -13.47
C ILE A 4 42.43 22.79 -14.16
N ARG A 5 42.31 21.64 -14.83
CA ARG A 5 41.04 21.17 -15.39
C ARG A 5 40.19 20.58 -14.27
N SER A 6 39.22 21.37 -13.81
CA SER A 6 38.19 20.92 -12.89
C SER A 6 37.36 19.79 -13.50
N PHE A 7 37.51 18.59 -12.96
CA PHE A 7 36.60 17.47 -13.22
C PHE A 7 35.34 17.66 -12.37
N PHE A 8 34.24 18.05 -13.00
CA PHE A 8 32.92 17.96 -12.39
C PHE A 8 32.48 16.49 -12.40
N PHE A 9 32.50 15.85 -11.23
CA PHE A 9 31.79 14.58 -11.03
C PHE A 9 30.29 14.89 -10.94
N ALA A 10 29.55 14.60 -12.02
CA ALA A 10 28.09 14.61 -11.98
C ALA A 10 27.62 13.32 -11.29
N THR A 11 27.17 13.42 -10.04
CA THR A 11 26.44 12.36 -9.35
C THR A 11 25.07 12.21 -9.99
N ALA A 12 24.87 11.14 -10.75
CA ALA A 12 23.56 10.77 -11.27
C ALA A 12 22.68 10.31 -10.10
N PHE A 13 21.73 11.17 -9.69
CA PHE A 13 20.63 10.76 -8.82
C PHE A 13 19.71 9.85 -9.64
N LEU A 14 19.80 8.53 -9.42
CA LEU A 14 18.79 7.57 -9.86
C LEU A 14 17.49 7.87 -9.10
N ALA A 15 16.61 8.64 -9.72
CA ALA A 15 15.24 8.78 -9.24
C ALA A 15 14.58 7.39 -9.33
N ALA A 16 14.19 6.83 -8.18
CA ALA A 16 13.40 5.61 -8.14
C ALA A 16 12.07 5.87 -8.83
N ALA A 17 11.88 5.31 -10.03
CA ALA A 17 10.62 5.39 -10.76
C ALA A 17 9.59 4.51 -10.05
N VAL A 18 8.53 5.11 -9.52
CA VAL A 18 7.39 4.38 -8.95
C VAL A 18 6.61 3.75 -10.10
N VAL A 19 6.58 2.41 -10.16
CA VAL A 19 5.77 1.67 -11.12
C VAL A 19 4.31 1.72 -10.66
N SER A 20 3.40 2.15 -11.54
CA SER A 20 1.95 2.20 -11.29
C SER A 20 1.16 1.61 -12.45
N THR A 21 0.07 0.90 -12.15
CA THR A 21 -0.93 0.46 -13.14
C THR A 21 -2.23 1.25 -12.95
N PRO A 22 -2.99 1.53 -14.02
CA PRO A 22 -4.29 2.18 -13.88
C PRO A 22 -5.26 1.31 -13.05
N ALA A 23 -5.99 1.96 -12.13
CA ALA A 23 -6.98 1.31 -11.29
C ALA A 23 -8.20 0.85 -12.13
N PRO A 24 -8.79 -0.33 -11.85
CA PRO A 24 -10.05 -0.74 -12.48
C PRO A 24 -11.19 0.24 -12.18
N PRO A 25 -12.11 0.51 -13.10
CA PRO A 25 -13.31 1.29 -12.81
C PRO A 25 -14.32 0.50 -11.95
N GLY A 26 -15.15 1.20 -11.16
CA GLY A 26 -16.34 0.60 -10.52
C GLY A 26 -16.17 0.08 -9.09
N PHE A 27 -15.28 0.68 -8.29
CA PHE A 27 -15.14 0.33 -6.87
C PHE A 27 -16.42 0.56 -6.07
N ASN A 28 -16.82 -0.42 -5.27
CA ASN A 28 -17.78 -0.22 -4.20
C ASN A 28 -17.09 0.51 -3.04
N THR A 29 -17.56 1.72 -2.73
CA THR A 29 -17.05 2.57 -1.65
C THR A 29 -17.98 2.60 -0.43
N ASP A 30 -18.89 1.63 -0.32
CA ASP A 30 -19.80 1.50 0.81
C ASP A 30 -19.01 1.25 2.10
N ARG A 31 -19.46 1.93 3.15
CA ARG A 31 -18.93 1.81 4.52
C ARG A 31 -19.77 0.82 5.31
N ASP A 32 -19.14 0.15 6.26
CA ASP A 32 -19.77 -0.73 7.23
C ASP A 32 -19.40 -0.27 8.65
N PRO A 33 -20.34 0.39 9.36
CA PRO A 33 -20.13 0.86 10.73
C PRO A 33 -19.86 -0.22 11.77
N THR A 34 -20.05 -1.50 11.43
CA THR A 34 -19.81 -2.60 12.36
C THR A 34 -18.33 -2.96 12.50
N TYR A 35 -17.50 -2.61 11.51
CA TYR A 35 -16.06 -2.77 11.63
C TYR A 35 -15.46 -1.71 12.53
N LYS A 36 -14.61 -2.15 13.46
CA LYS A 36 -13.80 -1.24 14.27
C LYS A 36 -12.91 -0.42 13.33
N PRO A 37 -13.02 0.93 13.35
CA PRO A 37 -12.22 1.79 12.50
C PRO A 37 -10.71 1.67 12.78
N CYS A 38 -9.92 1.56 11.72
CA CYS A 38 -8.46 1.72 11.76
C CYS A 38 -8.04 3.18 11.53
N ASP A 39 -8.91 3.92 10.85
CA ASP A 39 -8.90 5.36 10.70
C ASP A 39 -9.52 6.05 11.92
N PRO A 40 -9.15 7.31 12.20
CA PRO A 40 -9.81 8.09 13.22
C PRO A 40 -11.21 8.55 12.78
N ALA A 41 -12.00 9.02 13.75
CA ALA A 41 -13.27 9.65 13.47
C ALA A 41 -13.12 10.94 12.64
N PRO A 42 -14.06 11.23 11.71
CA PRO A 42 -14.08 12.50 10.99
C PRO A 42 -14.06 13.69 11.94
N GLY A 43 -13.23 14.70 11.64
CA GLY A 43 -13.13 15.92 12.44
C GLY A 43 -12.27 15.82 13.71
N THR A 44 -11.62 14.67 13.96
CA THR A 44 -10.59 14.59 15.01
C THR A 44 -9.26 15.22 14.54
N PRO A 45 -8.46 15.84 15.43
CA PRO A 45 -7.18 16.47 15.09
C PRO A 45 -6.09 15.52 14.57
N ALA A 46 -6.40 14.25 14.39
CA ALA A 46 -5.48 13.26 13.89
C ALA A 46 -6.20 12.33 12.91
N GLN A 47 -6.72 12.86 11.79
CA GLN A 47 -6.15 12.65 10.44
C GLN A 47 -6.74 13.62 9.41
N PRO A 48 -5.95 14.15 8.45
CA PRO A 48 -6.49 14.88 7.33
C PRO A 48 -6.54 13.96 6.12
N ASN A 49 -7.74 13.59 5.71
CA ASN A 49 -8.03 13.89 4.32
C ASN A 49 -7.91 15.42 4.21
N VAL A 50 -7.13 15.91 3.22
CA VAL A 50 -6.78 17.32 2.92
C VAL A 50 -5.76 18.06 3.83
N GLY A 51 -4.46 17.94 3.50
CA GLY A 51 -3.53 19.07 3.54
C GLY A 51 -2.77 19.37 4.84
N SER A 52 -2.67 18.44 5.79
CA SER A 52 -1.65 18.56 6.84
C SER A 52 -0.43 17.74 6.42
N GLY A 53 0.74 18.36 6.31
CA GLY A 53 1.98 17.76 5.80
C GLY A 53 2.58 16.58 6.60
N ALA A 54 1.78 15.85 7.40
CA ALA A 54 2.17 14.63 8.09
C ALA A 54 1.51 13.41 7.41
N CYS A 55 2.33 12.60 6.76
CA CYS A 55 1.93 11.32 6.18
C CYS A 55 1.94 10.22 7.25
N PHE A 56 0.86 9.44 7.37
CA PHE A 56 0.81 8.29 8.26
C PHE A 56 1.46 7.12 7.55
N VAL A 57 2.73 6.88 7.86
CA VAL A 57 3.46 5.71 7.37
C VAL A 57 3.19 4.57 8.32
N GLU A 58 2.45 3.59 7.83
CA GLU A 58 2.22 2.33 8.51
C GLU A 58 3.36 1.37 8.21
N LYS A 59 3.73 0.55 9.19
CA LYS A 59 4.69 -0.53 9.02
C LYS A 59 4.02 -1.83 9.40
N THR A 60 4.05 -2.81 8.49
CA THR A 60 3.43 -4.11 8.77
C THR A 60 4.14 -4.77 9.96
N ASP A 61 3.38 -5.48 10.78
CA ASP A 61 3.90 -6.33 11.86
C ASP A 61 3.74 -7.81 11.50
N ARG A 62 2.92 -8.10 10.47
CA ARG A 62 2.92 -9.35 9.74
C ARG A 62 3.64 -9.22 8.39
N ASN A 63 4.32 -10.28 7.99
CA ASN A 63 4.91 -10.39 6.67
C ASN A 63 3.80 -10.42 5.60
N PRO A 64 3.81 -9.51 4.60
CA PRO A 64 2.80 -9.50 3.56
C PRO A 64 2.76 -10.82 2.77
N PHE A 65 1.56 -11.28 2.44
CA PHE A 65 1.33 -12.46 1.60
C PHE A 65 0.79 -12.07 0.23
N TYR A 66 0.81 -13.02 -0.70
CA TYR A 66 0.19 -12.82 -2.01
C TYR A 66 -1.28 -13.28 -2.03
N LEU A 67 -2.12 -12.52 -2.73
CA LEU A 67 -3.54 -12.79 -2.90
C LEU A 67 -3.77 -13.67 -4.13
N ALA A 68 -4.60 -14.70 -3.97
CA ALA A 68 -5.14 -15.45 -5.10
C ALA A 68 -6.16 -14.60 -5.86
N THR A 69 -6.22 -14.75 -7.19
CA THR A 69 -7.18 -14.02 -8.03
C THR A 69 -8.61 -14.26 -7.59
N GLY A 70 -9.45 -13.22 -7.60
CA GLY A 70 -10.84 -13.34 -7.15
C GLY A 70 -11.63 -12.06 -7.29
N LEU A 71 -12.86 -12.06 -6.77
CA LEU A 71 -13.66 -10.84 -6.60
C LEU A 71 -13.34 -10.24 -5.24
N GLY A 72 -12.77 -9.03 -5.24
CA GLY A 72 -12.46 -8.33 -4.01
C GLY A 72 -13.68 -7.71 -3.37
N SER A 73 -13.60 -7.47 -2.07
CA SER A 73 -14.64 -6.85 -1.24
C SER A 73 -15.01 -5.45 -1.71
N CYS A 74 -14.10 -4.78 -2.43
CA CYS A 74 -14.39 -3.51 -3.11
C CYS A 74 -15.17 -3.67 -4.43
N GLY A 75 -15.74 -4.83 -4.73
CA GLY A 75 -16.54 -5.07 -5.93
C GLY A 75 -15.76 -5.20 -7.24
N VAL A 76 -14.44 -5.34 -7.17
CA VAL A 76 -13.55 -5.42 -8.33
C VAL A 76 -12.93 -6.81 -8.45
N THR A 77 -13.10 -7.45 -9.60
CA THR A 77 -12.39 -8.70 -9.91
C THR A 77 -10.93 -8.42 -10.18
N TYR A 78 -10.05 -9.13 -9.48
CA TYR A 78 -8.62 -9.00 -9.64
C TYR A 78 -7.88 -10.25 -10.12
N ASN A 79 -6.77 -10.01 -10.84
CA ASN A 79 -5.93 -11.02 -11.43
C ASN A 79 -4.45 -10.80 -11.06
N ASP A 80 -3.61 -11.79 -11.40
CA ASP A 80 -2.19 -11.82 -11.05
C ASP A 80 -1.36 -10.66 -11.60
N ASN A 81 -1.84 -9.94 -12.61
CA ASN A 81 -1.08 -8.89 -13.30
C ASN A 81 -1.33 -7.49 -12.76
N MET A 82 -2.30 -7.32 -11.85
CA MET A 82 -2.65 -6.00 -11.33
C MET A 82 -1.79 -5.61 -10.13
N PHE A 83 -1.64 -4.31 -9.90
CA PHE A 83 -1.03 -3.79 -8.67
C PHE A 83 -2.14 -3.44 -7.67
N GLY A 84 -2.64 -4.47 -7.01
CA GLY A 84 -3.69 -4.38 -6.01
C GLY A 84 -3.17 -4.73 -4.63
N ALA A 85 -3.87 -4.26 -3.61
CA ALA A 85 -3.63 -4.65 -2.23
C ALA A 85 -4.94 -4.83 -1.46
N CYS A 86 -4.85 -5.62 -0.40
CA CYS A 86 -5.88 -5.74 0.61
C CYS A 86 -5.42 -5.12 1.93
N LEU A 87 -6.38 -4.67 2.73
CA LEU A 87 -6.16 -4.12 4.07
C LEU A 87 -7.14 -4.74 5.07
N ASN A 88 -6.93 -4.47 6.35
CA ASN A 88 -7.91 -4.77 7.40
C ASN A 88 -9.29 -4.16 7.04
N PRO A 89 -10.42 -4.82 7.36
CA PRO A 89 -11.75 -4.28 7.06
C PRO A 89 -12.00 -2.90 7.68
N GLY A 90 -11.37 -2.57 8.81
CA GLY A 90 -11.38 -1.25 9.44
C GLY A 90 -10.70 -0.15 8.63
N TRP A 91 -10.05 -0.45 7.51
CA TRP A 91 -9.61 0.52 6.50
C TRP A 91 -10.46 0.49 5.23
N VAL A 92 -10.85 -0.71 4.79
CA VAL A 92 -11.51 -0.92 3.48
C VAL A 92 -12.97 -0.47 3.52
N HIS A 93 -13.69 -0.92 4.54
CA HIS A 93 -15.12 -0.64 4.76
C HIS A 93 -15.35 0.04 6.11
N SER A 94 -14.38 0.81 6.61
CA SER A 94 -14.47 1.42 7.94
C SER A 94 -15.79 2.13 8.18
N GLY A 95 -16.22 2.17 9.44
CA GLY A 95 -17.32 3.03 9.88
C GLY A 95 -17.09 4.52 9.62
N TYR A 96 -15.86 4.96 9.37
CA TYR A 96 -15.53 6.36 9.08
C TYR A 96 -15.27 6.60 7.59
N TRP A 97 -14.32 5.91 6.97
CA TRP A 97 -13.97 6.09 5.56
C TRP A 97 -13.84 4.75 4.82
N SER A 98 -14.25 4.71 3.54
CA SER A 98 -13.89 3.58 2.68
C SER A 98 -12.57 3.87 1.98
N SER A 99 -11.69 2.88 1.94
CA SER A 99 -10.42 2.98 1.21
C SER A 99 -10.40 2.28 -0.14
N CYS A 100 -11.52 1.70 -0.57
CA CYS A 100 -11.63 1.07 -1.88
C CYS A 100 -11.25 2.03 -3.01
N GLY A 101 -10.36 1.58 -3.90
CA GLY A 101 -9.84 2.39 -5.01
C GLY A 101 -8.78 3.43 -4.64
N ARG A 102 -8.40 3.56 -3.35
CA ARG A 102 -7.34 4.50 -2.94
C ARG A 102 -5.98 4.01 -3.38
N LYS A 103 -5.19 4.94 -3.92
CA LYS A 103 -3.79 4.72 -4.28
C LYS A 103 -2.91 4.75 -3.03
N THR A 104 -2.04 3.76 -2.93
CA THR A 104 -1.21 3.52 -1.76
C THR A 104 0.22 3.28 -2.22
N THR A 105 1.17 4.03 -1.68
CA THR A 105 2.59 3.77 -1.91
C THR A 105 3.05 2.74 -0.91
N VAL A 106 3.81 1.76 -1.38
CA VAL A 106 4.40 0.71 -0.56
C VAL A 106 5.89 0.65 -0.83
N THR A 107 6.68 0.59 0.24
CA THR A 107 8.14 0.46 0.19
C THR A 107 8.56 -0.78 0.95
N ASN A 108 9.38 -1.62 0.32
CA ASN A 108 10.11 -2.67 1.03
C ASN A 108 11.48 -2.11 1.47
N PRO A 109 11.67 -1.77 2.76
CA PRO A 109 12.91 -1.16 3.23
C PRO A 109 14.13 -2.08 3.11
N ALA A 110 13.93 -3.40 3.04
CA ALA A 110 15.03 -4.36 2.96
C ALA A 110 15.73 -4.36 1.59
N ASN A 111 15.02 -4.01 0.52
CA ASN A 111 15.57 -3.96 -0.85
C ASN A 111 15.41 -2.61 -1.55
N GLY A 112 14.79 -1.62 -0.90
CA GLY A 112 14.60 -0.26 -1.40
C GLY A 112 13.58 -0.15 -2.54
N LYS A 113 12.83 -1.20 -2.85
CA LYS A 113 11.80 -1.15 -3.92
C LYS A 113 10.54 -0.46 -3.43
N THR A 114 10.00 0.41 -4.27
CA THR A 114 8.77 1.16 -4.02
C THR A 114 7.80 1.01 -5.19
N ILE A 115 6.53 0.72 -4.89
CA ILE A 115 5.46 0.60 -5.88
C ILE A 115 4.22 1.38 -5.45
N GLU A 116 3.33 1.68 -6.41
CA GLU A 116 1.97 2.16 -6.12
C GLU A 116 0.98 1.01 -6.35
N VAL A 117 0.13 0.74 -5.36
CA VAL A 117 -0.97 -0.22 -5.43
C VAL A 117 -2.31 0.47 -5.23
N VAL A 118 -3.37 -0.21 -5.64
CA VAL A 118 -4.76 0.22 -5.40
C VAL A 118 -5.40 -0.71 -4.38
N ILE A 119 -6.10 -0.17 -3.39
CA ILE A 119 -6.86 -0.99 -2.43
C ILE A 119 -8.07 -1.61 -3.12
N ILE A 120 -8.14 -2.93 -3.14
CA ILE A 120 -9.12 -3.71 -3.92
C ILE A 120 -9.89 -4.72 -3.08
N ASP A 121 -9.43 -5.06 -1.89
CA ASP A 121 -10.01 -6.15 -1.09
C ASP A 121 -9.78 -5.97 0.42
N VAL A 122 -10.49 -6.78 1.20
CA VAL A 122 -10.26 -6.99 2.63
C VAL A 122 -9.32 -8.18 2.81
N CYS A 123 -8.37 -8.04 3.72
CA CYS A 123 -7.63 -9.16 4.28
C CYS A 123 -7.99 -9.36 5.74
N THR A 124 -8.17 -10.63 6.10
CA THR A 124 -8.41 -11.09 7.46
C THR A 124 -7.28 -12.01 7.89
N GLY A 125 -7.03 -12.04 9.19
CA GLY A 125 -6.15 -13.00 9.83
C GLY A 125 -6.94 -14.13 10.50
N ASP A 126 -6.21 -15.03 11.14
CA ASP A 126 -6.77 -15.98 12.10
C ASP A 126 -6.34 -15.60 13.53
N ASP A 127 -6.82 -16.34 14.53
CA ASP A 127 -6.54 -16.05 15.94
C ASP A 127 -5.03 -16.19 16.27
N GLN A 128 -4.30 -17.03 15.54
CA GLN A 128 -2.86 -17.22 15.73
C GLN A 128 -2.03 -16.18 14.96
N HIS A 129 -2.56 -15.67 13.86
CA HIS A 129 -1.93 -14.73 12.95
C HIS A 129 -2.95 -13.65 12.57
N PRO A 130 -3.21 -12.68 13.46
CA PRO A 130 -4.13 -11.59 13.17
C PRO A 130 -3.63 -10.77 11.98
N PHE A 131 -4.55 -10.05 11.34
CA PHE A 131 -4.23 -9.06 10.31
C PHE A 131 -4.60 -7.70 10.86
N ASN A 132 -3.61 -6.98 11.38
CA ASN A 132 -3.80 -5.75 12.13
C ASN A 132 -4.04 -4.54 11.21
N CYS A 133 -4.38 -3.40 11.79
CA CYS A 133 -4.65 -2.17 11.03
C CYS A 133 -3.41 -1.69 10.23
N ASN A 134 -2.20 -1.99 10.69
CA ASN A 134 -0.96 -1.62 10.02
C ASN A 134 -0.54 -2.62 8.92
N ASP A 135 -1.25 -3.75 8.76
CA ASP A 135 -0.93 -4.77 7.77
C ASP A 135 -1.52 -4.49 6.39
N ILE A 136 -0.78 -4.89 5.35
CA ILE A 136 -1.16 -4.82 3.94
C ILE A 136 -0.63 -6.07 3.22
N SER A 137 -1.37 -6.58 2.23
CA SER A 137 -0.94 -7.72 1.40
C SER A 137 -1.37 -7.54 -0.05
N PHE A 138 -0.76 -8.27 -0.98
CA PHE A 138 -0.64 -7.82 -2.37
C PHE A 138 -1.11 -8.84 -3.39
N THR A 139 -1.64 -8.38 -4.52
CA THR A 139 -1.75 -9.23 -5.72
C THR A 139 -0.37 -9.70 -6.17
N LYS A 140 -0.31 -10.80 -6.93
CA LYS A 140 0.95 -11.45 -7.34
C LYS A 140 1.96 -10.50 -8.00
N ALA A 141 1.55 -9.68 -8.97
CA ALA A 141 2.47 -8.75 -9.62
C ALA A 141 3.03 -7.70 -8.65
N ALA A 142 2.22 -7.14 -7.75
CA ALA A 142 2.69 -6.21 -6.73
C ALA A 142 3.64 -6.87 -5.72
N PHE A 143 3.30 -8.09 -5.28
CA PHE A 143 4.14 -8.91 -4.40
C PHE A 143 5.53 -9.17 -5.02
N VAL A 144 5.59 -9.62 -6.26
CA VAL A 144 6.85 -9.84 -7.00
C VAL A 144 7.61 -8.54 -7.22
N ALA A 145 6.92 -7.44 -7.53
CA ALA A 145 7.53 -6.13 -7.70
C ALA A 145 8.22 -5.64 -6.41
N LEU A 146 7.70 -5.98 -5.24
CA LEU A 146 8.33 -5.71 -3.94
C LEU A 146 9.46 -6.69 -3.59
N GLY A 147 9.78 -7.65 -4.46
CA GLY A 147 10.83 -8.65 -4.26
C GLY A 147 10.36 -9.93 -3.57
N GLY A 148 9.06 -10.20 -3.58
CA GLY A 148 8.51 -11.46 -3.09
C GLY A 148 8.78 -12.64 -4.02
N ASP A 149 8.91 -13.81 -3.41
CA ASP A 149 8.99 -15.11 -4.08
C ASP A 149 7.63 -15.84 -3.94
N PRO A 150 6.86 -16.01 -5.03
CA PRO A 150 5.55 -16.65 -4.97
C PRO A 150 5.58 -18.06 -4.39
N ASP A 151 6.70 -18.78 -4.49
CA ASP A 151 6.85 -20.13 -3.96
C ASP A 151 6.91 -20.14 -2.43
N LYS A 152 7.28 -19.02 -1.81
CA LYS A 152 7.27 -18.85 -0.34
C LYS A 152 5.92 -18.40 0.22
N GLY A 153 5.08 -17.78 -0.60
CA GLY A 153 3.77 -17.28 -0.18
C GLY A 153 3.78 -15.96 0.60
N THR A 154 4.91 -15.58 1.21
CA THR A 154 5.08 -14.35 2.00
C THR A 154 6.37 -13.62 1.65
N LEU A 155 6.40 -12.29 1.84
CA LEU A 155 7.65 -11.54 1.82
C LEU A 155 8.51 -11.96 3.02
N ASP A 156 9.83 -11.99 2.88
CA ASP A 156 10.72 -12.29 4.01
C ASP A 156 10.83 -11.12 5.01
N ASN A 157 10.30 -9.93 4.65
CA ASN A 157 10.41 -8.70 5.44
C ASN A 157 9.09 -7.93 5.48
N ASN A 158 8.95 -7.11 6.52
CA ASN A 158 7.85 -6.15 6.63
C ASN A 158 8.04 -5.00 5.64
N VAL A 159 6.93 -4.34 5.31
CA VAL A 159 6.90 -3.19 4.39
C VAL A 159 6.34 -1.97 5.09
N GLU A 160 6.63 -0.81 4.53
CA GLU A 160 6.06 0.47 4.93
C GLU A 160 5.08 0.95 3.87
N TRP A 161 3.95 1.51 4.27
CA TRP A 161 2.94 1.98 3.33
C TRP A 161 2.21 3.22 3.81
N TYR A 162 1.63 3.97 2.88
CA TYR A 162 0.80 5.13 3.17
C TYR A 162 -0.14 5.43 2.00
N PHE A 163 -1.29 6.06 2.30
CA PHE A 163 -2.21 6.53 1.27
C PHE A 163 -1.68 7.80 0.59
N ASN A 164 -1.70 7.83 -0.75
CA ASN A 164 -1.06 8.90 -1.52
C ASN A 164 -1.76 10.26 -1.37
N ASP A 165 -3.04 10.25 -1.03
CA ASP A 165 -3.84 11.46 -0.77
C ASP A 165 -3.48 12.16 0.55
N GLN A 166 -2.68 11.53 1.43
CA GLN A 166 -2.14 12.15 2.64
C GLN A 166 -0.93 13.05 2.39
N LYS A 167 -0.20 12.89 1.27
CA LYS A 167 1.00 13.70 0.94
C LYS A 167 0.70 14.95 0.12
N LYS A 168 -0.51 15.51 0.21
CA LYS A 168 -0.91 16.72 -0.54
C LYS A 168 -0.31 17.99 0.01
#